data_AF-A0A949V749-F1
#
_entry.id   AF-A0A949V749-F1
#
_cell.length_a   1.000
_cell.length_b   1.000
_cell.length_c   1.000
_cell.angle_alpha   90.00
_cell.angle_beta   90.00
_cell.angle_gamma   90.00
#
_symmetry.space_group_name_H-M   'P 1'
#
loop_
_entity.id
_entity.type
_entity.pdbx_description
1 polymer ?
#
loop_
_entity_poly.entity_id
_entity_poly.type
_entity_poly.pdbx_seq_one_letter_code
_entity_poly.pdbx_strand_id
1 'polypeptide(L)'
;MRKVIILTLIQIACLLPMQRAFGGSLTIDTPSDGQNVTWRTEVKGSVAGARNVWVIVHAMERSDYWVQPKATINKKGQWQAGIYIGNETDTANIRDFEIKAISSPTEKIAEGQVLDIWPVGKLNSNVIKVFRNKP
;
A
#
# COMPACT_ATOMS: atom_id res chain seq x y z
N MET A 1 -54.36 5.30 50.75
CA MET A 1 -53.40 6.22 50.12
C MET A 1 -52.82 5.53 48.89
N ARG A 2 -53.11 6.07 47.70
CA ARG A 2 -52.64 5.60 46.39
C ARG A 2 -51.33 6.33 46.06
N LYS A 3 -50.33 5.63 45.50
CA LYS A 3 -49.83 5.80 44.12
C LYS A 3 -48.52 5.03 43.90
N VAL A 4 -48.56 4.11 42.95
CA VAL A 4 -47.44 3.47 42.24
C VAL A 4 -46.86 4.47 41.26
N ILE A 5 -45.53 4.58 41.13
CA ILE A 5 -44.87 5.13 39.94
C ILE A 5 -43.66 4.25 39.60
N ILE A 6 -43.81 3.49 38.52
CA ILE A 6 -42.79 2.75 37.78
C ILE A 6 -42.01 3.79 36.96
N LEU A 7 -40.68 3.79 37.06
CA LEU A 7 -39.80 4.59 36.20
C LEU A 7 -38.87 3.64 35.43
N THR A 8 -39.37 3.21 34.27
CA THR A 8 -38.63 2.57 33.19
C THR A 8 -37.77 3.62 32.49
N LEU A 9 -36.44 3.52 32.62
CA LEU A 9 -35.51 4.38 31.88
C LEU A 9 -35.01 3.64 30.63
N ILE A 10 -35.47 4.16 29.50
CA ILE A 10 -35.20 3.79 28.12
C ILE A 10 -33.69 3.83 27.84
N GLN A 11 -33.07 2.69 27.55
CA GLN A 11 -31.74 2.67 26.93
C GLN A 11 -31.88 3.04 25.46
N ILE A 12 -31.57 4.30 25.17
CA ILE A 12 -31.37 4.81 23.81
C ILE A 12 -30.08 4.16 23.30
N ALA A 13 -30.22 3.10 22.52
CA ALA A 13 -29.13 2.55 21.73
C ALA A 13 -28.69 3.63 20.73
N CYS A 14 -27.58 4.32 21.03
CA CYS A 14 -26.90 5.20 20.10
C CYS A 14 -26.49 4.40 18.86
N LEU A 15 -27.31 4.47 17.82
CA LEU A 15 -26.89 4.30 16.42
C LEU A 15 -25.93 5.43 16.11
N LEU A 16 -24.67 5.31 16.53
CA LEU A 16 -23.63 6.19 16.01
C LEU A 16 -23.48 5.85 14.53
N PRO A 17 -23.72 6.80 13.61
CA PRO A 17 -23.30 6.59 12.24
C PRO A 17 -21.79 6.35 12.30
N MET A 18 -21.37 5.16 11.88
CA MET A 18 -19.96 4.86 11.64
C MET A 18 -19.51 5.84 10.55
N GLN A 19 -19.04 7.00 10.96
CA GLN A 19 -18.50 8.01 10.07
C GLN A 19 -17.27 7.38 9.44
N ARG A 20 -17.44 6.84 8.23
CA ARG A 20 -16.31 6.55 7.35
C ARG A 20 -15.60 7.89 7.21
N ALA A 21 -14.43 8.01 7.82
CA ALA A 21 -13.55 9.13 7.55
C ALA A 21 -13.41 9.20 6.03
N PHE A 22 -13.81 10.31 5.42
CA PHE A 22 -13.61 10.58 3.99
C PHE A 22 -12.11 10.88 3.70
N GLY A 23 -11.21 10.11 4.32
CA GLY A 23 -9.80 10.06 4.01
C GLY A 23 -9.56 8.94 3.00
N GLY A 24 -8.82 9.23 1.94
CA GLY A 24 -8.34 8.16 1.07
C GLY A 24 -7.39 7.24 1.82
N SER A 25 -7.27 6.00 1.38
CA SER A 25 -6.35 5.01 1.95
C SER A 25 -5.62 4.29 0.83
N LEU A 26 -4.39 3.85 1.10
CA LEU A 26 -3.60 3.05 0.18
C LEU A 26 -2.82 2.02 1.01
N THR A 27 -3.05 0.73 0.76
CA THR A 27 -2.38 -0.38 1.45
C THR A 27 -1.66 -1.28 0.45
N ILE A 28 -0.64 -1.97 0.95
CA ILE A 28 -0.07 -3.15 0.31
C ILE A 28 -0.47 -4.33 1.19
N ASP A 29 -1.14 -5.31 0.61
CA ASP A 29 -1.66 -6.49 1.31
C ASP A 29 -0.82 -7.73 0.98
N THR A 30 -0.17 -7.75 -0.20
CA THR A 30 0.78 -8.78 -0.61
C THR A 30 1.88 -8.14 -1.46
N PRO A 31 3.16 -8.46 -1.28
CA PRO A 31 3.70 -9.31 -0.20
C PRO A 31 3.52 -8.68 1.18
N SER A 32 3.61 -9.50 2.23
CA SER A 32 3.67 -9.04 3.61
C SER A 32 5.05 -8.44 3.92
N ASP A 33 5.12 -7.59 4.95
CA ASP A 33 6.40 -7.11 5.46
C ASP A 33 7.28 -8.28 5.95
N GLY A 34 8.55 -8.28 5.55
CA GLY A 34 9.53 -9.33 5.79
C GLY A 34 9.37 -10.59 4.93
N GLN A 35 8.47 -10.60 3.94
CA GLN A 35 8.25 -11.78 3.11
C GLN A 35 9.38 -12.02 2.10
N ASN A 36 9.72 -13.29 1.89
CA ASN A 36 10.59 -13.70 0.80
C ASN A 36 9.86 -13.71 -0.56
N VAL A 37 10.48 -13.14 -1.59
CA VAL A 37 9.90 -13.01 -2.93
C VAL A 37 10.89 -13.41 -4.02
N THR A 38 10.35 -13.75 -5.18
CA THR A 38 11.12 -13.95 -6.43
C THR A 38 11.43 -12.61 -7.08
N TRP A 39 12.39 -12.59 -8.01
CA TRP A 39 12.79 -11.37 -8.72
C TRP A 39 11.66 -10.74 -9.53
N ARG A 40 10.71 -11.55 -10.03
CA ARG A 40 9.39 -11.09 -10.49
C ARG A 40 8.38 -11.39 -9.39
N THR A 41 7.71 -10.37 -8.88
CA THR A 41 6.67 -10.56 -7.86
C THR A 41 5.44 -9.72 -8.19
N GLU A 42 4.29 -10.20 -7.75
CA GLU A 42 3.03 -9.48 -7.87
C GLU A 42 2.73 -8.78 -6.54
N VAL A 43 2.61 -7.46 -6.59
CA VAL A 43 2.18 -6.66 -5.44
C VAL A 43 0.68 -6.39 -5.57
N LYS A 44 -0.06 -6.59 -4.49
CA LYS A 44 -1.50 -6.37 -4.39
C LYS A 44 -1.81 -5.49 -3.20
N GLY A 45 -2.91 -4.74 -3.31
CA GLY A 45 -3.43 -4.01 -2.18
C GLY A 45 -4.78 -3.36 -2.44
N SER A 46 -5.18 -2.48 -1.53
CA SER A 46 -6.40 -1.71 -1.62
C SER A 46 -6.14 -0.21 -1.74
N VAL A 47 -7.01 0.50 -2.46
CA VAL A 47 -6.96 1.95 -2.60
C VAL A 47 -8.36 2.54 -2.56
N ALA A 48 -8.54 3.57 -1.75
CA ALA A 48 -9.75 4.39 -1.68
C ALA A 48 -9.41 5.85 -1.98
N GLY A 49 -10.16 6.49 -2.87
CA GLY A 49 -9.99 7.92 -3.18
C GLY A 49 -8.92 8.24 -4.24
N ALA A 50 -8.40 7.24 -4.96
CA ALA A 50 -7.47 7.45 -6.09
C ALA A 50 -7.79 6.55 -7.29
N ARG A 51 -7.32 6.96 -8.47
CA ARG A 51 -7.51 6.26 -9.77
C ARG A 51 -6.20 5.74 -10.37
N ASN A 52 -5.07 6.01 -9.72
CA ASN A 52 -3.77 5.53 -10.12
C ASN A 52 -2.98 5.10 -8.89
N VAL A 53 -2.18 4.05 -9.06
CA VAL A 53 -1.21 3.60 -8.06
C VAL A 53 0.08 3.30 -8.80
N TRP A 54 1.18 3.79 -8.24
CA TRP A 54 2.53 3.48 -8.66
C TRP A 54 3.22 2.72 -7.54
N VAL A 55 4.00 1.73 -7.90
CA VAL A 55 4.84 0.98 -6.96
C VAL A 55 6.28 1.40 -7.18
N ILE A 56 6.96 1.73 -6.09
CA ILE A 56 8.37 2.12 -6.08
C ILE A 56 9.12 1.05 -5.30
N VAL A 57 10.21 0.58 -5.88
CA VAL A 57 11.12 -0.39 -5.25
C VAL A 57 12.43 0.32 -4.95
N HIS A 58 12.93 0.14 -3.74
CA HIS A 58 14.23 0.62 -3.31
C HIS A 58 15.09 -0.57 -2.89
N ALA A 59 16.28 -0.71 -3.45
CA ALA A 59 17.23 -1.73 -3.03
C ALA A 59 18.03 -1.16 -1.86
N MET A 60 17.99 -1.75 -0.68
CA MET A 60 18.63 -1.11 0.48
C MET A 60 20.15 -0.99 0.36
N GLU A 61 20.77 -1.80 -0.49
CA GLU A 61 22.21 -1.75 -0.78
C GLU A 61 22.58 -0.70 -1.85
N ARG A 62 21.60 -0.14 -2.56
CA ARG A 62 21.79 0.89 -3.59
C ARG A 62 20.84 2.05 -3.33
N SER A 63 21.34 3.28 -3.26
CA SER A 63 20.51 4.47 -3.02
C SER A 63 19.47 4.80 -4.12
N ASP A 64 19.25 3.89 -5.07
CA ASP A 64 18.37 4.04 -6.22
C ASP A 64 16.92 3.65 -5.85
N TYR A 65 15.95 4.37 -6.41
CA TYR A 65 14.51 4.11 -6.28
C TYR A 65 13.89 3.91 -7.66
N TRP A 66 13.40 2.72 -7.96
CA TRP A 66 12.87 2.37 -9.28
C TRP A 66 11.35 2.43 -9.33
N VAL A 67 10.84 3.24 -10.25
CA VAL A 67 9.42 3.29 -10.58
C VAL A 67 9.04 2.05 -11.38
N GLN A 68 8.15 1.24 -10.83
CA GLN A 68 7.69 -0.01 -11.43
C GLN A 68 6.55 0.21 -12.44
N PRO A 69 6.20 -0.82 -13.22
CA PRO A 69 5.02 -0.77 -14.08
C PRO A 69 3.77 -0.33 -13.32
N LYS A 70 2.94 0.49 -13.99
CA LYS A 70 1.76 1.09 -13.37
C LYS A 70 0.76 0.01 -12.94
N ALA A 71 0.21 0.16 -11.74
CA ALA A 71 -0.78 -0.77 -11.23
C ALA A 71 -2.11 -0.71 -11.99
N THR A 72 -2.75 -1.86 -12.14
CA THR A 72 -4.15 -1.96 -12.56
C THR A 72 -5.06 -1.90 -11.34
N ILE A 73 -6.15 -1.14 -11.43
CA ILE A 73 -7.12 -0.97 -10.33
C ILE A 73 -8.49 -1.42 -10.82
N ASN A 74 -9.17 -2.26 -10.05
CA ASN A 74 -10.52 -2.71 -10.37
C ASN A 74 -11.61 -1.79 -9.75
N LYS A 75 -12.87 -2.05 -10.10
CA LYS A 75 -14.03 -1.25 -9.62
C LYS A 75 -14.22 -1.28 -8.10
N LYS A 76 -13.63 -2.24 -7.38
CA LYS A 76 -13.68 -2.37 -5.92
C LYS A 76 -12.51 -1.68 -5.22
N GLY A 77 -11.65 -0.98 -5.97
CA GLY A 77 -10.45 -0.35 -5.41
C GLY A 77 -9.36 -1.35 -5.04
N GLN A 78 -9.43 -2.59 -5.52
CA GLN A 78 -8.29 -3.51 -5.40
C GLN A 78 -7.33 -3.24 -6.55
N TRP A 79 -6.04 -3.20 -6.25
CA TRP A 79 -5.00 -2.92 -7.22
C TRP A 79 -3.93 -4.01 -7.23
N GLN A 80 -3.28 -4.16 -8.38
CA GLN A 80 -2.14 -5.07 -8.54
C GLN A 80 -1.11 -4.53 -9.52
N ALA A 81 0.16 -4.84 -9.29
CA ALA A 81 1.28 -4.53 -10.18
C ALA A 81 2.27 -5.69 -10.21
N GLY A 82 2.73 -6.07 -11.41
CA GLY A 82 3.91 -6.91 -11.56
C GLY A 82 5.16 -6.04 -11.43
N ILE A 83 6.04 -6.37 -10.49
CA ILE A 83 7.24 -5.59 -10.19
C ILE A 83 8.49 -6.45 -10.27
N TYR A 84 9.63 -5.77 -10.30
CA TYR A 84 10.96 -6.36 -10.32
C TYR A 84 11.72 -6.04 -9.03
N ILE A 85 12.25 -7.09 -8.39
CA ILE A 85 13.08 -7.04 -7.19
C ILE A 85 14.51 -7.36 -7.60
N GLY A 86 15.24 -6.30 -7.99
CA GLY A 86 16.51 -6.41 -8.72
C GLY A 86 16.32 -6.90 -10.16
N ASN A 87 17.41 -7.33 -10.79
CA ASN A 87 17.42 -7.93 -12.14
C ASN A 87 17.58 -9.46 -12.08
N GLU A 88 17.29 -10.15 -13.19
CA GLU A 88 17.38 -11.62 -13.26
C GLU A 88 18.77 -12.16 -12.90
N THR A 89 19.82 -11.43 -13.28
CA THR A 89 21.23 -11.82 -13.12
C THR A 89 21.86 -11.43 -11.77
N ASP A 90 21.11 -10.75 -10.90
CA ASP A 90 21.61 -10.37 -9.57
C ASP A 90 21.84 -11.63 -8.75
N THR A 91 23.11 -11.94 -8.53
CA THR A 91 23.56 -13.31 -8.17
C THR A 91 24.07 -13.46 -6.75
N ALA A 92 24.19 -12.40 -5.93
CA ALA A 92 24.82 -12.58 -4.62
C ALA A 92 24.43 -11.63 -3.49
N ASN A 93 24.37 -10.32 -3.70
CA ASN A 93 24.47 -9.37 -2.57
C ASN A 93 23.17 -8.62 -2.26
N ILE A 94 22.49 -8.04 -3.26
CA ILE A 94 21.29 -7.26 -3.01
C ILE A 94 20.10 -8.18 -2.70
N ARG A 95 19.82 -8.33 -1.41
CA ARG A 95 18.73 -9.19 -0.91
C ARG A 95 17.59 -8.40 -0.30
N ASP A 96 17.88 -7.22 0.21
CA ASP A 96 16.94 -6.44 0.99
C ASP A 96 16.36 -5.32 0.14
N PHE A 97 15.03 -5.32 0.02
CA PHE A 97 14.31 -4.33 -0.77
C PHE A 97 13.17 -3.75 0.04
N GLU A 98 12.89 -2.48 -0.20
CA GLU A 98 11.72 -1.79 0.32
C GLU A 98 10.73 -1.53 -0.82
N ILE A 99 9.44 -1.66 -0.52
CA ILE A 99 8.35 -1.41 -1.46
C ILE A 99 7.43 -0.35 -0.86
N LYS A 100 7.10 0.65 -1.66
CA LYS A 100 6.09 1.67 -1.32
C LYS A 100 5.14 1.85 -2.49
N ALA A 101 3.84 1.91 -2.19
CA ALA A 101 2.82 2.31 -3.14
C ALA A 101 2.46 3.78 -2.92
N ILE A 102 2.30 4.53 -4.00
CA ILE A 102 1.83 5.92 -3.96
C ILE A 102 0.74 6.16 -4.99
N SER A 103 -0.13 7.13 -4.72
CA SER A 103 -1.13 7.61 -5.69
C SER A 103 -0.97 9.11 -5.93
N SER A 104 -1.32 9.55 -7.14
CA SER A 104 -1.22 10.97 -7.55
C SER A 104 0.10 11.63 -7.08
N PRO A 105 1.25 11.19 -7.63
CA PRO A 105 2.55 11.78 -7.29
C PRO A 105 2.56 13.28 -7.58
N THR A 106 3.20 14.06 -6.71
CA THR A 106 3.35 15.52 -6.89
C THR A 106 4.18 15.84 -8.12
N GLU A 107 5.18 15.01 -8.40
CA GLU A 107 6.03 15.10 -9.58
C GLU A 107 5.62 14.07 -10.63
N LYS A 108 5.90 14.38 -11.91
CA LYS A 108 5.63 13.43 -12.99
C LYS A 108 6.67 12.31 -12.92
N ILE A 109 6.20 11.10 -12.65
CA ILE A 109 7.01 9.88 -12.72
C ILE A 109 6.60 9.01 -13.91
N ALA A 110 7.54 8.23 -14.42
CA ALA A 110 7.33 7.27 -15.50
C ALA A 110 7.87 5.89 -15.12
N GLU A 111 7.28 4.84 -15.69
CA GLU A 111 7.80 3.47 -15.55
C GLU A 111 9.27 3.39 -15.98
N GLY A 112 10.08 2.66 -15.21
CA GLY A 112 11.51 2.50 -15.45
C GLY A 112 12.37 3.69 -15.03
N GLN A 113 11.77 4.80 -14.59
CA GLN A 113 12.50 5.93 -14.05
C GLN A 113 13.20 5.55 -12.75
N VAL A 114 14.45 6.01 -12.61
CA VAL A 114 15.22 5.96 -11.36
C VAL A 114 15.09 7.32 -10.68
N LEU A 115 14.81 7.29 -9.38
CA LEU A 115 14.70 8.47 -8.51
C LEU A 115 15.78 8.39 -7.42
N ASP A 116 16.12 9.55 -6.86
CA ASP A 116 17.10 9.66 -5.77
C ASP A 116 16.47 9.54 -4.37
N ILE A 117 15.14 9.63 -4.29
CA ILE A 117 14.38 9.58 -3.03
C ILE A 117 12.97 9.03 -3.25
N TRP A 118 12.32 8.61 -2.17
CA TRP A 118 10.90 8.29 -2.18
C TRP A 118 10.05 9.44 -2.73
N PRO A 119 9.28 9.21 -3.81
CA PRO A 119 8.34 10.22 -4.29
C PRO A 119 7.20 10.42 -3.28
N VAL A 120 6.68 11.64 -3.28
CA VAL A 120 5.52 12.03 -2.47
C VAL A 120 4.26 11.97 -3.35
N GLY A 121 3.26 11.22 -2.88
CA GLY A 121 1.93 11.19 -3.49
C GLY A 121 0.85 11.69 -2.53
N LYS A 122 -0.33 11.97 -3.07
CA LYS A 122 -1.53 12.31 -2.30
C LYS A 122 -1.88 11.24 -1.27
N LEU A 123 -1.71 9.97 -1.64
CA LEU A 123 -1.80 8.82 -0.73
C LEU A 123 -0.50 8.03 -0.80
N ASN A 124 -0.10 7.49 0.35
CA ASN A 124 1.10 6.69 0.51
C ASN A 124 0.73 5.44 1.31
N SER A 125 1.21 4.27 0.90
CA SER A 125 1.22 3.13 1.80
C SER A 125 2.32 3.27 2.84
N ASN A 126 2.27 2.40 3.85
CA ASN A 126 3.46 2.06 4.62
C ASN A 126 4.53 1.48 3.68
N VAL A 127 5.80 1.65 4.05
CA VAL A 127 6.90 0.94 3.42
C VAL A 127 6.91 -0.48 3.99
N ILE A 128 7.02 -1.48 3.13
CA ILE A 128 7.26 -2.86 3.54
C ILE A 128 8.64 -3.29 3.08
N LYS A 129 9.31 -4.14 3.85
CA LYS A 129 10.55 -4.78 3.48
C LYS A 129 10.25 -6.15 2.88
N VAL A 130 11.00 -6.55 1.86
CA VAL A 130 10.97 -7.89 1.29
C VAL A 130 12.38 -8.40 1.05
N PHE A 131 12.50 -9.71 1.00
CA PHE A 131 13.79 -10.38 0.82
C PHE A 131 13.77 -11.19 -0.46
N ARG A 132 14.80 -11.03 -1.31
CA ARG A 132 14.92 -11.86 -2.51
C ARG A 132 15.53 -13.22 -2.14
N ASN A 133 14.75 -14.28 -2.35
CA ASN A 133 15.29 -15.64 -2.26
C ASN A 133 16.27 -15.90 -3.43
N LYS A 134 17.40 -16.55 -3.13
CA LYS A 134 18.24 -17.14 -4.16
C LYS A 134 17.45 -18.27 -4.84
N PRO A 135 17.37 -18.33 -6.19
CA PRO A 135 16.85 -19.51 -6.85
C PRO A 135 17.70 -20.75 -6.55
#